data_AF-A0A9D9K0S9-F1
#
_entry.id   AF-A0A9D9K0S9-F1
#
_cell.length_a   1.000
_cell.length_b   1.000
_cell.length_c   1.000
_cell.angle_alpha   90.00
_cell.angle_beta   90.00
_cell.angle_gamma   90.00
#
_symmetry.space_group_name_H-M   'P 1'
#
loop_
_entity.id
_entity.type
_entity.pdbx_description
1 polymer ?
#
loop_
_entity_poly.entity_id
_entity_poly.type
_entity_poly.pdbx_seq_one_letter_code
_entity_poly.pdbx_strand_id
1 'polypeptide(L)'
;MSSEDMYERGVADAERGELHPFYYQHYYHYRRGYEQARRRMRRTPLSFLTRRGWLLTIGIVLVIALAVVLRSAFRRSSAEDLSSLAAPEAETVAAESSQPTRTPLFPTVVPSATPEPVVRTLRVGGSAQVANTEGRTLRGRAAPGLKAPVRVAFAEGEQVRILEGPVTADGYVWWRVEGWNGTGWAAQQSLEGVVWLVPVE
;
A
#
# COMPACT_ATOMS: atom_id res chain seq x y z
N MET A 1 25.02 -4.25 42.06
CA MET A 1 24.16 -3.28 41.34
C MET A 1 22.74 -3.75 41.45
N SER A 2 21.86 -2.89 41.95
CA SER A 2 20.44 -3.18 42.08
C SER A 2 19.76 -3.17 40.71
N SER A 3 18.58 -3.79 40.62
CA SER A 3 17.75 -3.70 39.42
C SER A 3 17.36 -2.26 39.08
N GLU A 4 17.20 -1.42 40.10
CA GLU A 4 16.89 0.01 39.94
C GLU A 4 18.08 0.77 39.34
N ASP A 5 19.30 0.53 39.86
CA ASP A 5 20.52 1.17 39.34
C ASP A 5 20.71 0.89 37.83
N MET A 6 20.42 -0.36 37.41
CA MET A 6 20.53 -0.74 36.01
C MET A 6 19.44 -0.09 35.15
N TYR A 7 18.24 0.09 35.69
CA TYR A 7 17.15 0.80 35.03
C TYR A 7 17.50 2.28 34.83
N GLU A 8 17.92 2.97 35.88
CA GLU A 8 18.32 4.38 35.84
C GLU A 8 19.48 4.60 34.87
N ARG A 9 20.49 3.72 34.91
CA ARG A 9 21.61 3.77 33.96
C ARG A 9 21.12 3.62 32.52
N GLY A 10 20.19 2.70 32.24
CA GLY A 10 19.61 2.54 30.92
C GLY A 10 18.87 3.80 30.43
N VAL A 11 18.15 4.49 31.32
CA VAL A 11 17.48 5.76 31.00
C VAL A 11 18.50 6.85 30.67
N ALA A 12 19.52 7.04 31.52
CA ALA A 12 20.56 8.04 31.31
C ALA A 12 21.36 7.82 30.02
N ASP A 13 21.68 6.55 29.70
CA ASP A 13 22.35 6.15 28.46
C ASP A 13 21.50 6.47 27.22
N ALA A 14 20.18 6.23 27.28
CA ALA A 14 19.26 6.57 26.19
C ALA A 14 19.13 8.07 25.94
N GLU A 15 19.22 8.90 26.99
CA GLU A 15 19.25 10.37 26.91
C GLU A 15 20.53 10.89 26.27
N ARG A 16 21.66 10.25 26.58
CA ARG A 16 22.95 10.55 25.95
C ARG A 16 23.07 9.97 24.54
N GLY A 17 22.19 9.04 24.16
CA GLY A 17 22.22 8.36 22.87
C GLY A 17 23.30 7.27 22.76
N GLU A 18 23.87 6.86 23.89
CA GLU A 18 24.90 5.83 23.98
C GLU A 18 24.25 4.50 24.34
N LEU A 19 24.26 3.52 23.44
CA LEU A 19 23.80 2.17 23.75
C LEU A 19 24.98 1.32 24.20
N HIS A 20 24.92 0.76 25.41
CA HIS A 20 25.94 -0.18 25.87
C HIS A 20 25.54 -1.64 25.54
N PRO A 21 26.17 -2.31 24.55
CA PRO A 21 25.67 -3.58 24.01
C PRO A 21 25.61 -4.70 25.04
N PHE A 22 26.64 -4.79 25.89
CA PHE A 22 26.70 -5.80 26.96
C PHE A 22 25.53 -5.67 27.94
N TYR A 23 25.23 -4.44 28.39
CA TYR A 23 24.16 -4.20 29.36
C TYR A 23 22.78 -4.40 28.73
N TYR A 24 22.62 -4.03 27.46
CA TYR A 24 21.38 -4.23 26.73
C TYR A 24 20.99 -5.71 26.56
N GLN A 25 21.99 -6.59 26.37
CA GLN A 25 21.75 -8.03 26.20
C GLN A 25 21.53 -8.76 27.53
N HIS A 26 22.29 -8.41 28.57
CA HIS A 26 22.35 -9.22 29.80
C HIS A 26 21.50 -8.68 30.95
N TYR A 27 21.11 -7.40 30.92
CA TYR A 27 20.38 -6.77 32.02
C TYR A 27 19.02 -6.28 31.55
N TYR A 28 17.99 -7.07 31.87
CA TYR A 28 16.60 -6.77 31.51
C TYR A 28 16.17 -5.36 31.94
N HIS A 29 16.52 -4.95 33.16
CA HIS A 29 16.17 -3.63 33.70
C HIS A 29 16.82 -2.48 32.93
N TYR A 30 18.07 -2.65 32.48
CA TYR A 30 18.75 -1.69 31.63
C TYR A 30 18.04 -1.54 30.28
N ARG A 31 17.77 -2.65 29.59
CA ARG A 31 17.04 -2.64 28.30
C ARG A 31 15.68 -1.96 28.45
N ARG A 32 14.94 -2.29 29.51
CA ARG A 32 13.62 -1.71 29.80
C ARG A 32 13.70 -0.19 29.99
N GLY A 33 14.66 0.31 30.77
CA GLY A 33 14.88 1.75 30.96
C GLY A 33 15.25 2.46 29.66
N TYR A 34 16.21 1.90 28.92
CA TYR A 34 16.69 2.44 27.65
C TYR A 34 15.58 2.54 26.59
N GLU A 35 14.80 1.47 26.41
CA GLU A 35 13.69 1.45 25.45
C GLU A 35 12.58 2.44 25.81
N GLN A 36 12.24 2.57 27.10
CA GLN A 36 11.19 3.50 27.54
C GLN A 36 11.56 4.96 27.28
N ALA A 37 12.79 5.35 27.64
CA ALA A 37 13.32 6.69 27.38
C ALA A 37 13.31 7.00 25.87
N ARG A 38 13.77 6.06 25.04
CA ARG A 38 13.79 6.25 23.58
C ARG A 38 12.40 6.36 22.96
N ARG A 39 11.41 5.61 23.46
CA ARG A 39 10.01 5.72 23.01
C ARG A 39 9.42 7.08 23.38
N ARG A 40 9.72 7.63 24.57
CA ARG A 40 9.27 8.97 24.98
C ARG A 40 9.84 10.05 24.06
N MET A 41 11.13 9.98 23.71
CA MET A 41 11.77 10.94 22.79
C MET A 41 11.21 10.85 21.36
N ARG A 42 10.91 9.63 20.89
CA ARG A 42 10.27 9.40 19.58
C ARG A 42 8.82 9.88 19.56
N ARG A 43 8.16 9.99 20.72
CA ARG A 43 6.88 10.67 20.87
C ARG A 43 7.10 12.18 20.97
N THR A 44 7.82 12.77 20.01
CA THR A 44 7.66 14.19 19.72
C THR A 44 6.29 14.33 19.06
N PRO A 45 5.31 15.00 19.69
CA PRO A 45 3.99 15.09 19.13
C PRO A 45 3.97 16.15 18.03
N LEU A 46 4.37 15.78 16.82
CA LEU A 46 4.17 16.57 15.60
C LEU A 46 2.69 16.59 15.15
N SER A 47 1.73 16.33 16.05
CA SER A 47 0.35 16.02 15.67
C SER A 47 -0.73 16.47 16.66
N PHE A 48 -0.50 17.52 17.45
CA PHE A 48 -1.58 18.15 18.23
C PHE A 48 -2.03 19.54 17.74
N LEU A 49 -1.37 20.14 16.75
CA LEU A 49 -1.73 21.46 16.20
C LEU A 49 -2.28 21.45 14.75
N THR A 50 -2.45 20.30 14.12
CA THR A 50 -2.72 20.21 12.67
C THR A 50 -4.20 20.25 12.27
N ARG A 51 -5.18 20.18 13.19
CA ARG A 51 -6.60 20.28 12.82
C ARG A 51 -7.10 21.72 12.59
N ARG A 52 -6.59 22.71 13.34
CA ARG A 52 -7.01 24.12 13.20
C ARG A 52 -6.23 24.87 12.12
N GLY A 53 -4.94 24.57 11.94
CA GLY A 53 -4.11 25.17 10.89
C GLY A 53 -4.53 24.76 9.47
N TRP A 54 -4.99 23.52 9.29
CA TRP A 54 -5.37 23.00 7.97
C TRP A 54 -6.63 23.68 7.39
N LEU A 55 -7.62 24.02 8.25
CA LEU A 55 -8.82 24.73 7.82
C LEU A 55 -8.53 26.17 7.34
N LEU A 56 -7.60 26.87 8.00
CA LEU A 56 -7.19 28.21 7.58
C LEU A 56 -6.46 28.19 6.24
N THR A 57 -5.62 27.19 5.98
CA THR A 57 -4.95 27.04 4.68
C THR A 57 -5.93 26.73 3.55
N ILE A 58 -6.95 25.89 3.79
CA ILE A 58 -8.01 25.61 2.81
C ILE A 58 -8.80 26.89 2.50
N GLY A 59 -9.14 27.67 3.53
CA GLY A 59 -9.87 28.93 3.35
C GLY A 59 -9.11 29.93 2.47
N ILE A 60 -7.81 30.11 2.69
CA ILE A 60 -6.97 31.02 1.89
C ILE A 60 -6.90 30.57 0.42
N VAL A 61 -6.73 29.27 0.16
CA VAL A 61 -6.69 28.73 -1.21
C VAL A 61 -8.03 28.92 -1.94
N LEU A 62 -9.15 28.73 -1.24
CA LEU A 62 -10.50 28.94 -1.79
C LEU A 62 -10.72 30.42 -2.20
N VAL A 63 -10.27 31.37 -1.39
CA VAL A 63 -10.40 32.80 -1.69
C VAL A 63 -9.58 33.18 -2.92
N ILE A 64 -8.35 32.65 -3.04
CA ILE A 64 -7.49 32.90 -4.21
C ILE A 64 -8.10 32.28 -5.47
N ALA A 65 -8.62 31.05 -5.38
CA ALA A 65 -9.29 30.40 -6.50
C ALA A 65 -10.54 31.17 -6.95
N LEU A 66 -11.35 31.65 -6.00
CA LEU A 66 -12.53 32.46 -6.28
C LEU A 66 -12.17 33.77 -7.00
N ALA A 67 -11.10 34.44 -6.57
CA ALA A 67 -10.62 35.66 -7.22
C ALA A 67 -10.16 35.42 -8.66
N VAL A 68 -9.52 34.28 -8.94
CA VAL A 68 -9.11 33.89 -10.30
C VAL A 68 -10.33 33.59 -11.18
N VAL A 69 -11.32 32.86 -10.66
CA VAL A 69 -12.57 32.57 -11.38
C VAL A 69 -13.32 33.85 -11.71
N LEU A 70 -13.52 34.76 -10.75
CA LEU A 70 -14.14 36.06 -10.97
C LEU A 70 -13.41 36.87 -12.05
N ARG A 71 -12.06 36.88 -12.04
CA ARG A 71 -11.25 37.58 -13.04
C ARG A 71 -11.36 36.95 -14.45
N SER A 72 -11.56 35.63 -14.51
CA SER A 72 -11.74 34.90 -15.78
C SER A 72 -13.14 35.05 -16.37
N ALA A 73 -14.17 35.12 -15.53
CA ALA A 73 -15.54 35.38 -15.96
C ALA A 73 -15.67 36.79 -16.55
N PHE A 74 -14.99 37.77 -15.95
CA PHE A 74 -14.97 39.15 -16.45
C PHE A 74 -14.18 39.34 -17.75
N ARG A 75 -13.30 38.38 -18.14
CA ARG A 75 -12.64 38.36 -19.46
C ARG A 75 -13.46 37.66 -20.54
N ARG A 76 -14.44 36.84 -20.15
CA ARG A 76 -15.15 35.93 -21.07
C ARG A 76 -16.44 36.52 -21.63
N SER A 77 -16.86 37.70 -21.18
CA SER A 77 -18.08 38.38 -21.63
C SER A 77 -17.95 39.08 -23.00
N SER A 78 -16.99 38.70 -23.87
CA SER A 78 -16.80 39.31 -25.20
C SER A 78 -17.03 38.38 -26.38
N ALA A 79 -17.59 37.17 -26.18
CA ALA A 79 -17.94 36.29 -27.29
C ALA A 79 -19.43 35.93 -27.21
N GLU A 80 -20.22 36.88 -27.67
CA GLU A 80 -21.58 36.65 -28.14
C GLU A 80 -21.59 35.59 -29.25
N ASP A 81 -22.57 34.68 -29.14
CA ASP A 81 -23.64 34.50 -30.13
C ASP A 81 -23.28 33.90 -31.51
N LEU A 82 -24.26 33.19 -32.09
CA LEU A 82 -24.32 32.62 -33.46
C LEU A 82 -23.72 31.22 -33.75
N SER A 83 -24.53 30.17 -33.60
CA SER A 83 -24.68 29.00 -34.51
C SER A 83 -25.63 27.98 -33.85
N SER A 84 -26.93 28.21 -33.79
CA SER A 84 -27.88 28.11 -34.90
C SER A 84 -27.80 26.78 -35.67
N LEU A 85 -28.80 25.93 -35.42
CA LEU A 85 -29.45 24.98 -36.34
C LEU A 85 -28.60 23.86 -36.95
N ALA A 86 -28.77 22.62 -36.44
CA ALA A 86 -29.15 21.44 -37.25
C ALA A 86 -28.94 20.13 -36.46
N ALA A 87 -30.06 19.51 -36.06
CA ALA A 87 -30.24 18.07 -36.03
C ALA A 87 -31.45 17.80 -36.96
N PRO A 88 -31.69 16.58 -37.50
CA PRO A 88 -31.08 15.28 -37.22
C PRO A 88 -30.78 14.48 -38.53
N GLU A 89 -30.76 13.13 -38.44
CA GLU A 89 -30.83 12.15 -39.54
C GLU A 89 -29.54 11.91 -40.35
N ALA A 90 -29.11 10.69 -40.67
CA ALA A 90 -29.79 9.40 -40.67
C ALA A 90 -28.78 8.23 -40.70
N GLU A 91 -29.30 7.04 -40.44
CA GLU A 91 -28.97 5.75 -41.09
C GLU A 91 -27.67 5.00 -40.72
N THR A 92 -27.83 4.11 -39.73
CA THR A 92 -27.87 2.64 -39.87
C THR A 92 -27.46 2.04 -41.22
N VAL A 93 -26.42 1.19 -41.28
CA VAL A 93 -26.35 -0.01 -42.16
C VAL A 93 -25.40 -1.09 -41.58
N ALA A 94 -25.96 -2.30 -41.37
CA ALA A 94 -25.44 -3.70 -41.46
C ALA A 94 -23.97 -4.05 -41.07
N ALA A 95 -23.70 -5.02 -40.16
CA ALA A 95 -23.79 -6.50 -40.30
C ALA A 95 -22.84 -7.04 -41.42
N GLU A 96 -22.01 -8.11 -41.31
CA GLU A 96 -21.95 -9.32 -40.47
C GLU A 96 -20.68 -10.16 -40.82
N SER A 97 -20.21 -11.04 -39.89
CA SER A 97 -19.51 -12.36 -40.06
C SER A 97 -18.14 -12.49 -40.80
N SER A 98 -17.23 -13.48 -40.65
CA SER A 98 -17.13 -14.80 -39.97
C SER A 98 -15.65 -15.32 -40.07
N GLN A 99 -14.98 -15.74 -38.97
CA GLN A 99 -14.52 -17.12 -38.64
C GLN A 99 -13.28 -17.73 -39.39
N PRO A 100 -12.67 -18.87 -38.94
CA PRO A 100 -11.22 -19.00 -38.66
C PRO A 100 -10.46 -19.95 -39.61
N THR A 101 -9.13 -20.05 -39.51
CA THR A 101 -8.35 -21.15 -40.11
C THR A 101 -7.15 -21.54 -39.24
N ARG A 102 -7.13 -22.80 -38.79
CA ARG A 102 -5.99 -23.52 -38.19
C ARG A 102 -5.38 -24.44 -39.26
N THR A 103 -4.07 -24.64 -39.30
CA THR A 103 -3.38 -25.96 -39.29
C THR A 103 -1.85 -25.82 -39.15
N PRO A 104 -1.08 -26.88 -38.82
CA PRO A 104 -0.01 -26.87 -37.81
C PRO A 104 1.39 -27.07 -38.45
N LEU A 105 2.41 -27.37 -37.63
CA LEU A 105 3.49 -28.35 -37.86
C LEU A 105 4.79 -27.89 -37.19
N PHE A 106 5.04 -28.28 -35.94
CA PHE A 106 6.37 -28.70 -35.46
C PHE A 106 6.20 -29.53 -34.18
N PRO A 107 6.67 -30.80 -34.13
CA PRO A 107 6.82 -31.50 -32.86
C PRO A 107 8.00 -30.91 -32.11
N THR A 108 7.73 -30.07 -31.11
CA THR A 108 8.74 -29.67 -30.12
C THR A 108 8.90 -30.81 -29.12
N VAL A 109 10.14 -31.29 -29.01
CA VAL A 109 10.60 -32.31 -28.06
C VAL A 109 10.05 -32.01 -26.66
N VAL A 110 9.40 -32.99 -26.03
CA VAL A 110 8.87 -32.91 -24.66
C VAL A 110 10.04 -33.07 -23.69
N PRO A 111 10.46 -32.06 -22.93
CA PRO A 111 11.35 -32.30 -21.80
C PRO A 111 10.59 -33.09 -20.73
N SER A 112 11.20 -34.18 -20.29
CA SER A 112 10.77 -35.01 -19.17
C SER A 112 10.49 -34.14 -17.94
N ALA A 113 9.27 -34.23 -17.40
CA ALA A 113 8.87 -33.52 -16.19
C ALA A 113 9.74 -33.97 -15.02
N THR A 114 10.72 -33.14 -14.67
CA THR A 114 11.33 -33.17 -13.34
C THR A 114 10.21 -32.85 -12.35
N PRO A 115 10.04 -33.57 -11.23
CA PRO A 115 9.04 -33.21 -10.23
C PRO A 115 9.39 -31.82 -9.70
N GLU A 116 8.70 -30.83 -10.25
CA GLU A 116 8.82 -29.44 -9.85
C GLU A 116 8.36 -29.37 -8.39
N PRO A 117 9.11 -28.70 -7.49
CA PRO A 117 8.63 -28.44 -6.15
C PRO A 117 7.25 -27.81 -6.30
N VAL A 118 6.25 -28.32 -5.58
CA VAL A 118 4.88 -27.78 -5.62
C VAL A 118 4.98 -26.32 -5.17
N VAL A 119 5.18 -25.41 -6.12
CA VAL A 119 5.10 -23.97 -5.90
C VAL A 119 3.62 -23.74 -5.67
N ARG A 120 3.20 -23.82 -4.41
CA ARG A 120 1.86 -23.41 -4.02
C ARG A 120 1.72 -21.96 -4.46
N THR A 121 0.95 -21.77 -5.52
CA THR A 121 0.70 -20.47 -6.13
C THR A 121 -0.54 -19.89 -5.47
N LEU A 122 -0.48 -18.61 -5.12
CA LEU A 122 -1.67 -17.86 -4.71
C LEU A 122 -2.70 -17.92 -5.83
N ARG A 123 -3.96 -18.19 -5.48
CA ARG A 123 -5.08 -18.32 -6.43
C ARG A 123 -6.22 -17.43 -5.99
N VAL A 124 -6.86 -16.78 -6.96
CA VAL A 124 -8.10 -16.04 -6.71
C VAL A 124 -9.16 -16.98 -6.13
N GLY A 125 -9.84 -16.54 -5.07
CA GLY A 125 -10.79 -17.33 -4.30
C GLY A 125 -10.17 -18.20 -3.21
N GLY A 126 -8.85 -18.35 -3.18
CA GLY A 126 -8.14 -19.08 -2.13
C GLY A 126 -7.87 -18.24 -0.88
N SER A 127 -7.24 -18.85 0.11
CA SER A 127 -6.78 -18.19 1.34
C SER A 127 -5.26 -18.07 1.34
N ALA A 128 -4.76 -17.02 1.99
CA ALA A 128 -3.36 -16.81 2.26
C ALA A 128 -3.17 -16.35 3.70
N GLN A 129 -2.01 -16.62 4.27
CA GLN A 129 -1.60 -16.10 5.57
C GLN A 129 -0.51 -15.05 5.36
N VAL A 130 -0.63 -13.96 6.09
CA VAL A 130 0.42 -12.94 6.15
C VAL A 130 1.58 -13.47 6.98
N ALA A 131 2.78 -13.53 6.41
CA ALA A 131 3.97 -14.05 7.09
C ALA A 131 5.21 -13.20 6.79
N ASN A 132 6.31 -13.45 7.50
CA ASN A 132 7.62 -12.84 7.25
C ASN A 132 7.61 -11.30 7.28
N THR A 133 6.84 -10.75 8.21
CA THR A 133 6.73 -9.29 8.43
C THR A 133 7.51 -8.82 9.65
N GLU A 134 8.15 -9.75 10.39
CA GLU A 134 8.99 -9.47 11.57
C GLU A 134 8.23 -8.71 12.67
N GLY A 135 6.97 -9.10 12.91
CA GLY A 135 6.07 -8.45 13.84
C GLY A 135 5.48 -7.11 13.36
N ARG A 136 5.73 -6.70 12.10
CA ARG A 136 5.08 -5.54 11.47
C ARG A 136 3.80 -5.97 10.76
N THR A 137 2.94 -5.02 10.45
CA THR A 137 1.73 -5.29 9.65
C THR A 137 2.01 -5.17 8.15
N LEU A 138 1.45 -6.08 7.34
CA LEU A 138 1.42 -5.94 5.89
C LEU A 138 0.41 -4.87 5.49
N ARG A 139 0.81 -3.93 4.63
CA ARG A 139 -0.03 -2.79 4.24
C ARG A 139 -0.91 -3.13 3.03
N GLY A 140 -2.22 -3.12 3.24
CA GLY A 140 -3.22 -3.18 2.17
C GLY A 140 -3.54 -1.79 1.62
N ARG A 141 -3.34 -1.58 0.33
CA ARG A 141 -3.51 -0.30 -0.36
C ARG A 141 -4.82 -0.23 -1.15
N ALA A 142 -5.23 0.98 -1.54
CA ALA A 142 -6.45 1.19 -2.33
C ALA A 142 -6.35 0.65 -3.77
N ALA A 143 -5.14 0.61 -4.32
CA ALA A 143 -4.81 0.17 -5.67
C ALA A 143 -3.46 -0.55 -5.64
N PRO A 144 -3.15 -1.40 -6.64
CA PRO A 144 -1.82 -1.99 -6.77
C PRO A 144 -0.79 -0.88 -7.03
N GLY A 145 0.28 -0.86 -6.22
CA GLY A 145 1.39 0.08 -6.38
C GLY A 145 1.82 0.76 -5.07
N LEU A 146 3.08 1.19 -5.02
CA LEU A 146 3.70 1.83 -3.86
C LEU A 146 3.18 3.24 -3.59
N LYS A 147 2.71 3.93 -4.64
CA LYS A 147 2.15 5.30 -4.55
C LYS A 147 0.68 5.32 -4.09
N ALA A 148 -0.01 4.18 -4.14
CA ALA A 148 -1.41 4.10 -3.72
C ALA A 148 -1.56 4.30 -2.20
N PRO A 149 -2.59 5.00 -1.72
CA PRO A 149 -2.80 5.21 -0.29
C PRO A 149 -3.06 3.88 0.43
N VAL A 150 -2.50 3.74 1.64
CA VAL A 150 -2.73 2.59 2.52
C VAL A 150 -4.13 2.70 3.12
N ARG A 151 -4.97 1.68 2.93
CA ARG A 151 -6.33 1.60 3.47
C ARG A 151 -6.43 0.72 4.69
N VAL A 152 -5.68 -0.37 4.71
CA VAL A 152 -5.81 -1.43 5.71
C VAL A 152 -4.43 -1.96 6.07
N ALA A 153 -4.35 -2.56 7.26
CA ALA A 153 -3.17 -3.24 7.74
C ALA A 153 -3.58 -4.65 8.15
N PHE A 154 -2.84 -5.65 7.67
CA PHE A 154 -3.01 -7.05 8.01
C PHE A 154 -1.91 -7.46 8.99
N ALA A 155 -2.28 -8.10 10.09
CA ALA A 155 -1.33 -8.53 11.10
C ALA A 155 -0.53 -9.75 10.62
N GLU A 156 0.67 -9.95 11.18
CA GLU A 156 1.40 -11.20 10.97
C GLU A 156 0.58 -12.39 11.50
N GLY A 157 0.55 -13.48 10.73
CA GLY A 157 -0.25 -14.67 11.03
C GLY A 157 -1.73 -14.55 10.65
N GLU A 158 -2.21 -13.37 10.24
CA GLU A 158 -3.61 -13.18 9.81
C GLU A 158 -3.88 -13.96 8.52
N GLN A 159 -4.96 -14.75 8.52
CA GLN A 159 -5.48 -15.37 7.31
C GLN A 159 -6.36 -14.36 6.56
N VAL A 160 -6.05 -14.16 5.29
CA VAL A 160 -6.72 -13.27 4.36
C VAL A 160 -7.22 -14.06 3.16
N ARG A 161 -8.40 -13.70 2.64
CA ARG A 161 -8.97 -14.29 1.44
C ARG A 161 -8.52 -13.53 0.21
N ILE A 162 -8.13 -14.22 -0.84
CA ILE A 162 -7.68 -13.62 -2.10
C ILE A 162 -8.90 -13.35 -2.98
N LEU A 163 -9.17 -12.09 -3.27
CA LEU A 163 -10.31 -11.67 -4.09
C LEU A 163 -9.94 -11.47 -5.56
N GLU A 164 -8.79 -10.86 -5.84
CA GLU A 164 -8.34 -10.52 -7.21
C GLU A 164 -6.80 -10.52 -7.29
N GLY A 165 -6.27 -10.63 -8.51
CA GLY A 165 -4.83 -10.67 -8.80
C GLY A 165 -4.44 -11.89 -9.64
N PRO A 166 -3.16 -12.05 -10.01
CA PRO A 166 -2.04 -11.16 -9.71
C PRO A 166 -2.04 -9.90 -10.61
N VAL A 167 -1.67 -8.76 -10.04
CA VAL A 167 -1.41 -7.53 -10.80
C VAL A 167 0.03 -7.07 -10.55
N THR A 168 0.82 -6.96 -11.61
CA THR A 168 2.22 -6.49 -11.49
C THR A 168 2.26 -4.97 -11.58
N ALA A 169 2.80 -4.31 -10.53
CA ALA A 169 2.98 -2.86 -10.49
C ALA A 169 4.18 -2.48 -9.62
N ASP A 170 4.95 -1.47 -10.05
CA ASP A 170 6.16 -0.99 -9.35
C ASP A 170 7.21 -2.09 -9.05
N GLY A 171 7.23 -3.17 -9.85
CA GLY A 171 8.13 -4.32 -9.66
C GLY A 171 7.64 -5.36 -8.63
N TYR A 172 6.44 -5.18 -8.07
CA TYR A 172 5.83 -6.11 -7.13
C TYR A 172 4.64 -6.83 -7.77
N VAL A 173 4.35 -8.04 -7.29
CA VAL A 173 3.11 -8.76 -7.59
C VAL A 173 2.10 -8.45 -6.51
N TRP A 174 0.99 -7.83 -6.89
CA TRP A 174 -0.07 -7.39 -5.99
C TRP A 174 -1.28 -8.31 -6.07
N TRP A 175 -1.86 -8.58 -4.91
CA TRP A 175 -3.10 -9.33 -4.76
C TRP A 175 -4.08 -8.49 -3.95
N ARG A 176 -5.33 -8.47 -4.37
CA ARG A 176 -6.41 -7.90 -3.59
C ARG A 176 -6.85 -8.94 -2.59
N VAL A 177 -6.68 -8.64 -1.32
CA VAL A 177 -7.00 -9.55 -0.23
C VAL A 177 -8.00 -8.91 0.73
N GLU A 178 -8.82 -9.75 1.34
CA GLU A 178 -9.79 -9.41 2.35
C GLU A 178 -9.39 -10.07 3.66
N GLY A 179 -9.16 -9.24 4.67
CA GLY A 179 -8.87 -9.67 6.03
C GLY A 179 -9.92 -9.17 7.00
N TRP A 180 -9.63 -9.30 8.28
CA TRP A 180 -10.54 -8.90 9.35
C TRP A 180 -10.85 -7.41 9.35
N ASN A 181 -9.83 -6.59 9.06
CA ASN A 181 -9.95 -5.13 9.07
C ASN A 181 -10.51 -4.55 7.76
N GLY A 182 -10.80 -5.40 6.77
CA GLY A 182 -11.35 -5.02 5.47
C GLY A 182 -10.47 -5.45 4.28
N THR A 183 -10.72 -4.81 3.14
CA THR A 183 -10.13 -5.21 1.85
C THR A 183 -9.04 -4.24 1.40
N GLY A 184 -7.95 -4.77 0.82
CA GLY A 184 -6.90 -3.95 0.21
C GLY A 184 -5.95 -4.75 -0.69
N TRP A 185 -5.17 -4.03 -1.48
CA TRP A 185 -4.10 -4.58 -2.33
C TRP A 185 -2.83 -4.75 -1.52
N ALA A 186 -2.36 -5.97 -1.36
CA ALA A 186 -1.12 -6.32 -0.66
C ALA A 186 -0.12 -6.93 -1.65
N ALA A 187 1.17 -6.65 -1.43
CA ALA A 187 2.23 -7.25 -2.21
C ALA A 187 2.48 -8.70 -1.75
N GLN A 188 2.64 -9.62 -2.70
CA GLN A 188 2.95 -11.03 -2.45
C GLN A 188 4.32 -11.22 -1.82
N GLN A 189 5.32 -10.52 -2.34
CA GLN A 189 6.71 -10.65 -1.95
C GLN A 189 7.45 -9.33 -2.09
N SER A 190 8.53 -9.18 -1.34
CA SER A 190 9.51 -8.11 -1.49
C SER A 190 10.38 -8.28 -2.73
N LEU A 191 11.16 -7.26 -3.10
CA LEU A 191 12.12 -7.35 -4.22
C LEU A 191 13.30 -8.26 -3.88
N GLU A 192 13.57 -8.44 -2.59
CA GLU A 192 14.58 -9.32 -2.04
C GLU A 192 14.12 -10.79 -1.96
N GLY A 193 12.88 -11.08 -2.34
CA GLY A 193 12.32 -12.44 -2.39
C GLY A 193 11.63 -12.91 -1.10
N VAL A 194 11.54 -12.06 -0.08
CA VAL A 194 10.75 -12.37 1.14
C VAL A 194 9.26 -12.39 0.80
N VAL A 195 8.61 -13.56 0.93
CA VAL A 195 7.18 -13.75 0.66
C VAL A 195 6.36 -13.31 1.86
N TRP A 196 5.44 -12.36 1.65
CA TRP A 196 4.52 -11.86 2.67
C TRP A 196 3.15 -12.54 2.64
N LEU A 197 2.71 -13.02 1.48
CA LEU A 197 1.45 -13.77 1.35
C LEU A 197 1.76 -15.23 1.06
N VAL A 198 1.59 -16.08 2.06
CA VAL A 198 1.81 -17.52 1.96
C VAL A 198 0.46 -18.20 1.74
N PRO A 199 0.26 -18.98 0.67
CA PRO A 199 -1.01 -19.66 0.44
C PRO A 199 -1.32 -20.67 1.54
N VAL A 200 -2.58 -20.71 1.98
CA VAL A 200 -3.10 -21.66 2.97
C VAL A 200 -4.22 -22.46 2.30
N GLU A 201 -4.13 -23.79 2.40
CA GLU A 201 -5.14 -24.76 1.94
C GLU A 201 -6.27 -24.93 2.97
#